data_AF-A0A1Z5YTV1-F1
#
_entry.id   AF-A0A1Z5YTV1-F1
#
_cell.length_a   1.000
_cell.length_b   1.000
_cell.length_c   1.000
_cell.angle_alpha   90.00
_cell.angle_beta   90.00
_cell.angle_gamma   90.00
#
_symmetry.space_group_name_H-M   'P 1'
#
loop_
_entity.id
_entity.type
_entity.pdbx_description
1 polymer ?
#
loop_
_entity_poly.entity_id
_entity_poly.type
_entity_poly.pdbx_seq_one_letter_code
_entity_poly.pdbx_strand_id
1 'polypeptide(L)'
;MTEPLLTPLWQDFDATWYRTAYKDVLGEALSLPDEGLQHWYETQGAFSGHSPNPYFDEEWYRRNCSDALEGISNQTYRSGFEHYCNRGYKTQSPHYLFSERYYIKQGENLTPSALMQQGYKNGYDHYLRVGAAQGVRGHLFFNPDMYQQHRAADDGLEALAPFCHFLLADRSLPDRVALSEYFDPIWYAKAVPQSHTMVEYGYVPNLLYFFLSDFTPNGF
;
A
#
# COMPACT_ATOMS: atom_id res chain seq x y z
N MET A 1 25.30 7.48 21.44
CA MET A 1 25.51 7.14 20.03
C MET A 1 24.17 6.68 19.51
N THR A 2 23.51 7.46 18.66
CA THR A 2 22.26 7.07 18.00
C THR A 2 22.61 6.00 16.96
N GLU A 3 22.01 4.80 17.07
CA GLU A 3 22.10 3.82 16.00
C GLU A 3 21.55 4.43 14.69
N PRO A 4 22.14 4.10 13.52
CA PRO A 4 21.64 4.61 12.25
C PRO A 4 20.19 4.15 12.06
N LEU A 5 19.33 5.07 11.60
CA LEU A 5 17.96 4.74 11.21
C LEU A 5 18.02 3.61 10.16
N LEU A 6 17.23 2.56 10.37
CA LEU A 6 17.05 1.53 9.36
C LEU A 6 16.44 2.18 8.10
N THR A 7 16.90 1.78 6.91
CA THR A 7 16.19 2.16 5.69
C THR A 7 14.76 1.62 5.78
N PRO A 8 13.73 2.48 5.70
CA PRO A 8 12.36 2.04 5.79
C PRO A 8 12.02 1.08 4.66
N LEU A 9 11.29 -0.01 4.96
CA LEU A 9 10.98 -1.04 3.94
C LEU A 9 10.25 -0.49 2.71
N TRP A 10 9.44 0.55 2.90
CA TRP A 10 8.67 1.18 1.85
C TRP A 10 9.48 2.12 0.95
N GLN A 11 10.76 2.39 1.24
CA GLN A 11 11.53 3.42 0.55
C GLN A 11 12.20 2.93 -0.75
N ASP A 12 12.56 1.65 -0.81
CA ASP A 12 13.39 1.14 -1.92
C ASP A 12 12.55 0.72 -3.13
N PHE A 13 13.14 0.82 -4.32
CA PHE A 13 12.55 0.29 -5.54
C PHE A 13 12.70 -1.23 -5.59
N ASP A 14 11.59 -1.95 -5.81
CA ASP A 14 11.60 -3.41 -5.95
C ASP A 14 11.44 -3.79 -7.41
N ALA A 15 12.56 -4.02 -8.10
CA ALA A 15 12.55 -4.37 -9.52
C ALA A 15 11.82 -5.70 -9.80
N THR A 16 11.92 -6.69 -8.90
CA THR A 16 11.30 -8.00 -9.10
C THR A 16 9.79 -7.91 -9.02
N TRP A 17 9.28 -7.23 -7.99
CA TRP A 17 7.86 -6.96 -7.85
C TRP A 17 7.37 -6.07 -8.99
N TYR A 18 8.10 -5.01 -9.33
CA TYR A 18 7.69 -4.03 -10.33
C TYR A 18 7.54 -4.64 -11.73
N ARG A 19 8.45 -5.53 -12.14
CA ARG A 19 8.31 -6.31 -13.38
C ARG A 19 7.01 -7.09 -13.39
N THR A 20 6.68 -7.74 -12.29
CA THR A 20 5.49 -8.59 -12.18
C THR A 20 4.21 -7.76 -12.18
N ALA A 21 4.19 -6.68 -11.39
CA ALA A 21 3.04 -5.80 -11.21
C ALA A 21 2.67 -5.02 -12.48
N TYR A 22 3.67 -4.63 -13.28
CA TYR A 22 3.47 -3.79 -14.48
C TYR A 22 3.83 -4.50 -15.80
N LYS A 23 3.96 -5.84 -15.80
CA LYS A 23 4.38 -6.63 -16.96
C LYS A 23 3.62 -6.31 -18.26
N ASP A 24 2.32 -6.04 -18.14
CA ASP A 24 1.43 -5.84 -19.28
C ASP A 24 1.56 -4.43 -19.90
N VAL A 25 2.21 -3.48 -19.20
CA VAL A 25 2.39 -2.09 -19.64
C VAL A 25 3.85 -1.69 -19.86
N LEU A 26 4.81 -2.48 -19.39
CA LEU A 26 6.24 -2.15 -19.49
C LEU A 26 6.81 -2.23 -20.90
N GLY A 27 6.23 -3.03 -21.80
CA GLY A 27 6.75 -3.22 -23.15
C GLY A 27 8.22 -3.63 -23.15
N GLU A 28 9.08 -2.90 -23.87
CA GLU A 28 10.53 -3.17 -23.93
C GLU A 28 11.24 -3.02 -22.57
N ALA A 29 10.71 -2.18 -21.67
CA ALA A 29 11.29 -1.96 -20.35
C ALA A 29 11.30 -3.25 -19.50
N LEU A 30 10.41 -4.21 -19.81
CA LEU A 30 10.33 -5.51 -19.12
C LEU A 30 11.66 -6.29 -19.17
N SER A 31 12.47 -6.07 -20.21
CA SER A 31 13.75 -6.78 -20.42
C SER A 31 14.98 -6.03 -19.91
N LEU A 32 14.83 -4.81 -19.39
CA LEU A 32 15.96 -4.05 -18.83
C LEU A 32 16.56 -4.77 -17.61
N PRO A 33 17.84 -4.60 -17.27
CA PRO A 33 18.35 -5.02 -15.95
C PRO A 33 17.68 -4.21 -14.82
N ASP A 34 17.85 -4.62 -13.57
CA ASP A 34 17.15 -4.01 -12.43
C ASP A 34 17.46 -2.52 -12.27
N GLU A 35 18.72 -2.12 -12.45
CA GLU A 35 19.13 -0.71 -12.41
C GLU A 35 18.51 0.08 -13.59
N GLY A 36 18.39 -0.56 -14.75
CA GLY A 36 17.74 0.02 -15.92
C GLY A 36 16.24 0.21 -15.72
N LEU A 37 15.59 -0.74 -15.06
CA LEU A 37 14.17 -0.67 -14.73
C LEU A 37 13.89 0.36 -13.64
N GLN A 38 14.77 0.49 -12.64
CA GLN A 38 14.70 1.58 -11.68
C GLN A 38 14.83 2.94 -12.36
N HIS A 39 15.80 3.10 -13.26
CA HIS A 39 15.95 4.34 -14.03
C HIS A 39 14.71 4.62 -14.91
N TRP A 40 14.12 3.59 -15.51
CA TRP A 40 12.86 3.73 -16.26
C TRP A 40 11.72 4.17 -15.35
N TYR A 41 11.59 3.61 -14.15
CA TYR A 41 10.61 4.06 -13.17
C TYR A 41 10.82 5.53 -12.81
N GLU A 42 12.04 5.94 -12.48
CA GLU A 42 12.35 7.32 -12.07
C GLU A 42 12.04 8.34 -13.18
N THR A 43 12.18 7.95 -14.45
CA THR A 43 12.00 8.83 -15.60
C THR A 43 10.62 8.78 -16.23
N GLN A 44 9.91 7.65 -16.14
CA GLN A 44 8.61 7.42 -16.78
C GLN A 44 7.56 6.92 -15.78
N GLY A 45 7.85 5.82 -15.09
CA GLY A 45 6.88 5.11 -14.24
C GLY A 45 6.30 5.95 -13.10
N ALA A 46 7.16 6.71 -12.39
CA ALA A 46 6.77 7.56 -11.27
C ALA A 46 5.73 8.60 -11.71
N PHE A 47 5.96 9.27 -12.83
CA PHE A 47 5.02 10.25 -13.38
C PHE A 47 3.71 9.59 -13.85
N SER A 48 3.81 8.41 -14.47
CA SER A 48 2.67 7.59 -14.91
C SER A 48 1.83 7.01 -13.76
N GLY A 49 2.20 7.27 -12.50
CA GLY A 49 1.44 6.80 -11.34
C GLY A 49 1.73 5.35 -10.96
N HIS A 50 2.88 4.80 -11.38
CA HIS A 50 3.30 3.50 -10.90
C HIS A 50 3.81 3.59 -9.45
N SER A 51 3.53 2.54 -8.69
CA SER A 51 4.13 2.34 -7.38
C SER A 51 5.53 1.72 -7.56
N PRO A 52 6.52 2.08 -6.75
CA PRO A 52 7.90 1.56 -6.88
C PRO A 52 8.10 0.17 -6.25
N ASN A 53 7.20 -0.22 -5.35
CA ASN A 53 7.29 -1.41 -4.51
C ASN A 53 5.87 -1.77 -4.01
N PRO A 54 5.66 -2.96 -3.42
CA PRO A 54 4.34 -3.38 -2.94
C PRO A 54 3.84 -2.60 -1.72
N TYR A 55 4.70 -1.84 -1.04
CA TYR A 55 4.37 -1.19 0.23
C TYR A 55 3.71 0.18 0.05
N PHE A 56 3.82 0.79 -1.12
CA PHE A 56 3.26 2.10 -1.42
C PHE A 56 2.21 1.99 -2.51
N ASP A 57 1.05 2.61 -2.31
CA ASP A 57 -0.02 2.69 -3.30
C ASP A 57 -0.10 4.11 -3.87
N GLU A 58 0.59 4.31 -4.99
CA GLU A 58 0.69 5.61 -5.67
C GLU A 58 -0.68 6.16 -6.11
N GLU A 59 -1.56 5.29 -6.60
CA GLU A 59 -2.88 5.69 -7.07
C GLU A 59 -3.75 6.15 -5.91
N TRP A 60 -3.78 5.37 -4.82
CA TRP A 60 -4.51 5.72 -3.61
C TRP A 60 -3.96 7.01 -2.98
N TYR A 61 -2.63 7.10 -2.86
CA TYR A 61 -1.97 8.21 -2.20
C TYR A 61 -2.23 9.54 -2.90
N ARG A 62 -2.16 9.58 -4.24
CA ARG A 62 -2.47 10.77 -5.04
C ARG A 62 -3.91 11.22 -4.89
N ARG A 63 -4.85 10.29 -4.74
CA ARG A 63 -6.28 10.61 -4.57
C ARG A 63 -6.61 11.13 -3.16
N ASN A 64 -5.91 10.63 -2.14
CA ASN A 64 -6.25 10.90 -0.74
C ASN A 64 -5.33 11.92 -0.06
N CYS A 65 -4.21 12.32 -0.68
CA CYS A 65 -3.32 13.34 -0.16
C CYS A 65 -3.35 14.59 -1.04
N SER A 66 -4.12 15.61 -0.63
CA SER A 66 -4.24 16.87 -1.37
C SER A 66 -2.90 17.61 -1.51
N ASP A 67 -2.03 17.61 -0.50
CA ASP A 67 -0.68 18.20 -0.54
C ASP A 67 0.19 17.53 -1.62
N ALA A 68 0.09 16.21 -1.77
CA ALA A 68 0.78 15.49 -2.82
C ALA A 68 0.20 15.82 -4.20
N LEU A 69 -1.12 15.84 -4.34
CA LEU A 69 -1.78 16.16 -5.61
C LEU A 69 -1.47 17.59 -6.09
N GLU A 70 -1.51 18.56 -5.17
CA GLU A 70 -1.13 19.95 -5.43
C GLU A 70 0.35 20.05 -5.80
N GLY A 71 1.23 19.39 -5.04
CA GLY A 71 2.65 19.37 -5.31
C GLY A 71 3.01 18.73 -6.65
N ILE A 72 2.29 17.69 -7.09
CA ILE A 72 2.46 17.10 -8.43
C ILE A 72 1.96 18.08 -9.51
N SER A 73 0.79 18.68 -9.32
CA SER A 73 0.21 19.64 -10.27
C SER A 73 1.10 20.86 -10.50
N ASN A 74 1.78 21.31 -9.44
CA ASN A 74 2.73 22.41 -9.47
C ASN A 74 4.18 21.99 -9.80
N GLN A 75 4.41 20.72 -10.15
CA GLN A 75 5.72 20.16 -10.51
C GLN A 75 6.77 20.22 -9.38
N THR A 76 6.34 20.36 -8.12
CA THR A 76 7.22 20.26 -6.94
C THR A 76 7.66 18.81 -6.68
N TYR A 77 6.79 17.84 -7.02
CA TYR A 77 7.09 16.41 -6.91
C TYR A 77 6.75 15.71 -8.22
N ARG A 78 7.54 14.71 -8.62
CA ARG A 78 7.30 13.86 -9.78
C ARG A 78 6.15 12.88 -9.54
N SER A 79 5.97 12.45 -8.29
CA SER A 79 5.00 11.43 -7.89
C SER A 79 4.55 11.62 -6.44
N GLY A 80 3.47 10.92 -6.07
CA GLY A 80 3.01 10.80 -4.69
C GLY A 80 4.05 10.12 -3.81
N PHE A 81 4.77 9.14 -4.34
CA PHE A 81 5.87 8.47 -3.66
C PHE A 81 7.00 9.45 -3.30
N GLU A 82 7.40 10.32 -4.23
CA GLU A 82 8.43 11.33 -3.93
C GLU A 82 7.95 12.29 -2.83
N HIS A 83 6.69 12.73 -2.89
CA HIS A 83 6.10 13.52 -1.80
C HIS A 83 6.13 12.74 -0.47
N TYR A 84 5.77 11.46 -0.48
CA TYR A 84 5.75 10.62 0.72
C TYR A 84 7.13 10.51 1.37
N CYS A 85 8.16 10.17 0.58
CA CYS A 85 9.55 10.11 1.03
C CYS A 85 10.04 11.43 1.64
N ASN A 86 9.66 12.57 1.06
CA ASN A 86 10.10 13.89 1.53
C ASN A 86 9.36 14.37 2.78
N ARG A 87 8.04 14.20 2.82
CA ARG A 87 7.17 14.81 3.85
C ARG A 87 6.05 13.91 4.30
N GLY A 88 5.39 13.23 3.36
CA GLY A 88 4.14 12.50 3.63
C GLY A 88 4.28 11.41 4.69
N TYR A 89 5.44 10.74 4.79
CA TYR A 89 5.68 9.67 5.75
C TYR A 89 5.41 10.04 7.22
N LYS A 90 5.39 11.33 7.55
CA LYS A 90 5.17 11.82 8.92
C LYS A 90 3.71 11.79 9.35
N THR A 91 2.77 11.90 8.42
CA THR A 91 1.35 12.12 8.75
C THR A 91 0.37 11.40 7.84
N GLN A 92 0.82 10.96 6.67
CA GLN A 92 -0.01 10.34 5.64
C GLN A 92 0.17 8.82 5.65
N SER A 93 -0.85 8.12 5.17
CA SER A 93 -0.80 6.66 5.04
C SER A 93 -0.51 6.29 3.59
N PRO A 94 0.51 5.47 3.32
CA PRO A 94 0.96 5.18 1.96
C PRO A 94 0.11 4.13 1.24
N HIS A 95 -0.77 3.43 1.94
CA HIS A 95 -1.52 2.30 1.40
C HIS A 95 -2.95 2.30 1.96
N TYR A 96 -3.94 1.92 1.15
CA TYR A 96 -5.38 2.01 1.48
C TYR A 96 -5.83 1.10 2.62
N LEU A 97 -5.03 0.09 2.97
CA LEU A 97 -5.24 -0.81 4.12
C LEU A 97 -4.25 -0.61 5.27
N PHE A 98 -3.66 0.57 5.35
CA PHE A 98 -2.92 1.00 6.54
C PHE A 98 -3.37 2.41 6.94
N SER A 99 -3.51 2.67 8.23
CA SER A 99 -3.71 4.02 8.75
C SER A 99 -2.71 4.33 9.85
N GLU A 100 -1.81 5.28 9.57
CA GLU A 100 -0.81 5.76 10.54
C GLU A 100 -1.49 6.21 11.83
N ARG A 101 -2.58 6.98 11.71
CA ARG A 101 -3.35 7.50 12.85
C ARG A 101 -4.00 6.39 13.66
N TYR A 102 -4.51 5.35 12.99
CA TYR A 102 -5.12 4.20 13.65
C TYR A 102 -4.07 3.38 14.39
N TYR A 103 -2.93 3.11 13.75
CA TYR A 103 -1.88 2.26 14.29
C TYR A 103 -1.21 2.87 15.52
N ILE A 104 -0.78 4.14 15.45
CA ILE A 104 -0.07 4.78 16.57
C ILE A 104 -0.94 4.97 17.82
N LYS A 105 -2.27 4.98 17.68
CA LYS A 105 -3.21 5.09 18.79
C LYS A 105 -3.38 3.81 19.61
N GLN A 106 -2.87 2.67 19.13
CA GLN A 106 -3.07 1.38 19.80
C GLN A 106 -2.11 1.14 20.97
N GLY A 107 -1.02 1.91 21.10
CA GLY A 107 -0.04 1.66 22.14
C GLY A 107 0.76 2.90 22.54
N GLU A 108 1.11 2.97 23.83
CA GLU A 108 1.86 4.08 24.42
C GLU A 108 3.28 4.22 23.82
N ASN A 109 3.87 3.13 23.34
CA ASN A 109 5.20 3.08 22.73
C ASN A 109 5.21 3.26 21.20
N LEU A 110 4.07 3.62 20.60
CA LEU A 110 3.95 3.88 19.16
C LEU A 110 3.88 5.37 18.81
N THR A 111 4.26 6.24 19.74
CA THR A 111 4.40 7.68 19.44
C THR A 111 5.54 7.91 18.42
N PRO A 112 5.46 8.96 17.57
CA PRO A 112 6.51 9.23 16.58
C PRO A 112 7.93 9.35 17.19
N SER A 113 8.04 9.91 18.39
CA SER A 113 9.33 10.00 19.11
C SER A 113 9.82 8.64 19.57
N ALA A 114 8.95 7.79 20.12
CA ALA A 114 9.32 6.44 20.54
C ALA A 114 9.73 5.56 19.36
N LEU A 115 9.02 5.66 18.22
CA LEU A 115 9.36 4.94 17.00
C LEU A 115 10.73 5.35 16.45
N MET A 116 11.00 6.66 16.41
CA MET A 116 12.30 7.17 15.97
C MET A 116 13.44 6.73 16.90
N GLN A 117 13.21 6.69 18.22
CA GLN A 117 14.19 6.18 19.20
C GLN A 117 14.48 4.68 19.01
N GLN A 118 13.50 3.93 18.51
CA GLN A 118 13.63 2.51 18.17
C GLN A 118 14.21 2.27 16.77
N GLY A 119 14.55 3.32 16.02
CA GLY A 119 15.17 3.23 14.70
C GLY A 119 14.19 3.15 13.52
N TYR A 120 12.88 3.24 13.75
CA TYR A 120 11.86 3.23 12.70
C TYR A 120 11.56 4.62 12.17
N LYS A 121 11.27 4.72 10.86
CA LYS A 121 10.98 6.01 10.23
C LYS A 121 9.62 6.58 10.62
N ASN A 122 8.62 5.72 10.76
CA ASN A 122 7.23 6.02 11.11
C ASN A 122 6.48 4.76 11.57
N GLY A 123 5.19 4.88 11.87
CA GLY A 123 4.34 3.77 12.28
C GLY A 123 4.24 2.71 11.19
N TYR A 124 4.19 3.09 9.93
CA TYR A 124 4.15 2.13 8.82
C TYR A 124 5.40 1.27 8.70
N ASP A 125 6.59 1.84 8.82
CA ASP A 125 7.86 1.08 8.81
C ASP A 125 7.92 0.09 9.99
N HIS A 126 7.51 0.54 11.19
CA HIS A 126 7.37 -0.36 12.34
C HIS A 126 6.32 -1.46 12.09
N TYR A 127 5.18 -1.13 11.50
CA TYR A 127 4.12 -2.08 11.20
C TYR A 127 4.58 -3.17 10.24
N LEU A 128 5.25 -2.81 9.14
CA LEU A 128 5.76 -3.76 8.16
C LEU A 128 6.83 -4.72 8.76
N ARG A 129 7.62 -4.23 9.73
CA ARG A 129 8.70 -5.01 10.36
C ARG A 129 8.26 -5.85 11.55
N VAL A 130 7.29 -5.36 12.32
CA VAL A 130 6.92 -5.91 13.63
C VAL A 130 5.42 -6.10 13.74
N GLY A 131 4.65 -5.03 13.55
CA GLY A 131 3.21 -5.04 13.83
C GLY A 131 2.43 -6.11 13.07
N ALA A 132 2.71 -6.26 11.77
CA ALA A 132 2.05 -7.26 10.92
C ALA A 132 2.34 -8.69 11.41
N ALA A 133 3.58 -8.99 11.81
CA ALA A 133 3.96 -10.30 12.33
C ALA A 133 3.35 -10.60 13.70
N GLN A 134 3.07 -9.56 14.50
CA GLN A 134 2.37 -9.67 15.78
C GLN A 134 0.85 -9.78 15.64
N GLY A 135 0.30 -9.75 14.42
CA GLY A 135 -1.15 -9.78 14.18
C GLY A 135 -1.87 -8.49 14.59
N VAL A 136 -1.13 -7.40 14.83
CA VAL A 136 -1.72 -6.09 15.14
C VAL A 136 -2.44 -5.55 13.90
N ARG A 137 -3.58 -4.90 14.06
CA ARG A 137 -4.31 -4.32 12.93
C ARG A 137 -3.68 -2.99 12.51
N GLY A 138 -3.27 -2.86 11.25
CA GLY A 138 -2.86 -1.58 10.67
C GLY A 138 -4.03 -0.70 10.22
N HIS A 139 -5.21 -1.28 10.02
CA HIS A 139 -6.41 -0.60 9.54
C HIS A 139 -7.68 -1.37 9.95
N LEU A 140 -8.82 -0.68 10.03
CA LEU A 140 -10.11 -1.30 10.38
C LEU A 140 -10.55 -2.37 9.36
N PHE A 141 -10.31 -2.10 8.08
CA PHE A 141 -10.70 -3.00 6.96
C PHE A 141 -9.68 -4.11 6.67
N PHE A 142 -8.68 -4.31 7.54
CA PHE A 142 -7.76 -5.44 7.45
C PHE A 142 -7.58 -6.10 8.83
N ASN A 143 -8.19 -7.27 8.98
CA ASN A 143 -8.09 -8.13 10.15
C ASN A 143 -7.14 -9.31 9.82
N PRO A 144 -5.91 -9.34 10.35
CA PRO A 144 -4.91 -10.37 10.05
C PRO A 144 -5.42 -11.80 10.29
N ASP A 145 -6.17 -12.03 11.37
CA ASP A 145 -6.68 -13.36 11.71
C ASP A 145 -7.74 -13.83 10.71
N MET A 146 -8.64 -12.94 10.32
CA MET A 146 -9.67 -13.24 9.32
C MET A 146 -9.06 -13.48 7.94
N TYR A 147 -8.09 -12.67 7.55
CA TYR A 147 -7.36 -12.90 6.29
C TYR A 147 -6.65 -14.25 6.29
N GLN A 148 -5.97 -14.60 7.38
CA GLN A 148 -5.27 -15.87 7.52
C GLN A 148 -6.20 -17.08 7.39
N GLN A 149 -7.45 -16.98 7.89
CA GLN A 149 -8.44 -18.06 7.81
C GLN A 149 -9.03 -18.25 6.41
N HIS A 150 -9.05 -17.21 5.59
CA HIS A 150 -9.72 -17.23 4.28
C HIS A 150 -8.76 -17.19 3.09
N ARG A 151 -7.46 -16.93 3.30
CA ARG A 151 -6.46 -16.99 2.22
C ARG A 151 -6.21 -18.42 1.75
N ALA A 152 -5.73 -18.57 0.52
CA ALA A 152 -5.27 -19.85 0.03
C ALA A 152 -4.03 -20.33 0.82
N ALA A 153 -3.88 -21.64 0.99
CA ALA A 153 -2.82 -22.21 1.83
C ALA A 153 -1.52 -22.58 1.09
N ASP A 154 -1.50 -22.48 -0.25
CA ASP A 154 -0.40 -22.95 -1.11
C ASP A 154 -0.17 -21.95 -2.25
N ASP A 155 0.48 -20.84 -1.93
CA ASP A 155 0.86 -19.79 -2.87
C ASP A 155 2.35 -19.39 -2.78
N GLY A 156 3.12 -20.08 -1.94
CA GLY A 156 4.55 -19.87 -1.75
C GLY A 156 4.89 -18.66 -0.89
N LEU A 157 3.90 -18.00 -0.29
CA LEU A 157 4.06 -16.82 0.56
C LEU A 157 3.69 -17.09 2.03
N GLU A 158 3.49 -18.36 2.41
CA GLU A 158 2.84 -18.74 3.66
C GLU A 158 3.59 -18.26 4.90
N ALA A 159 4.92 -18.18 4.81
CA ALA A 159 5.82 -17.73 5.87
C ALA A 159 5.71 -16.21 6.15
N LEU A 160 5.10 -15.44 5.24
CA LEU A 160 4.92 -14.01 5.41
C LEU A 160 3.77 -13.70 6.37
N ALA A 161 3.95 -12.64 7.16
CA ALA A 161 2.90 -12.06 7.96
C ALA A 161 1.67 -11.73 7.08
N PRO A 162 0.43 -11.85 7.61
CA PRO A 162 -0.82 -11.69 6.86
C PRO A 162 -0.85 -10.46 5.95
N PHE A 163 -0.43 -9.29 6.44
CA PHE A 163 -0.42 -8.06 5.64
C PHE A 163 0.64 -8.09 4.54
N CYS A 164 1.87 -8.54 4.83
CA CYS A 164 2.93 -8.63 3.83
C CYS A 164 2.59 -9.64 2.72
N HIS A 165 1.97 -10.75 3.10
CA HIS A 165 1.40 -11.71 2.15
C HIS A 165 0.35 -11.04 1.26
N PHE A 166 -0.59 -10.31 1.85
CA PHE A 166 -1.63 -9.60 1.10
C PHE A 166 -1.05 -8.63 0.06
N LEU A 167 -0.01 -7.86 0.42
CA LEU A 167 0.61 -6.90 -0.49
C LEU A 167 1.26 -7.54 -1.74
N LEU A 168 1.65 -8.82 -1.64
CA LEU A 168 2.25 -9.59 -2.73
C LEU A 168 1.25 -10.51 -3.44
N ALA A 169 0.05 -10.67 -2.89
CA ALA A 169 -1.00 -11.48 -3.48
C ALA A 169 -1.65 -10.78 -4.69
N ASP A 170 -2.46 -11.54 -5.42
CA ASP A 170 -3.23 -11.01 -6.54
C ASP A 170 -4.13 -9.84 -6.11
N ARG A 171 -4.08 -8.72 -6.85
CA ARG A 171 -4.80 -7.48 -6.52
C ARG A 171 -6.33 -7.64 -6.52
N SER A 172 -6.86 -8.66 -7.20
CA SER A 172 -8.29 -9.02 -7.22
C SER A 172 -8.72 -9.88 -6.03
N LEU A 173 -7.78 -10.29 -5.16
CA LEU A 173 -8.09 -11.11 -3.98
C LEU A 173 -9.24 -10.52 -3.13
N PRO A 174 -9.32 -9.20 -2.89
CA PRO A 174 -10.42 -8.61 -2.13
C PRO A 174 -11.80 -8.74 -2.79
N ASP A 175 -11.90 -9.22 -4.03
CA ASP A 175 -13.19 -9.46 -4.71
C ASP A 175 -13.86 -10.77 -4.25
N ARG A 176 -13.08 -11.65 -3.62
CA ARG A 176 -13.52 -13.00 -3.23
C ARG A 176 -13.19 -13.35 -1.79
N VAL A 177 -12.22 -12.68 -1.18
CA VAL A 177 -11.81 -12.87 0.21
C VAL A 177 -12.19 -11.65 1.04
N ALA A 178 -13.03 -11.84 2.04
CA ALA A 178 -13.33 -10.79 3.02
C ALA A 178 -12.12 -10.56 3.93
N LEU A 179 -11.62 -9.32 3.97
CA LEU A 179 -10.44 -8.93 4.74
C LEU A 179 -10.77 -8.42 6.16
N SER A 180 -12.03 -8.15 6.44
CA SER A 180 -12.51 -7.73 7.75
C SER A 180 -14.01 -8.02 7.90
N GLU A 181 -14.48 -7.97 9.13
CA GLU A 181 -15.90 -8.04 9.49
C GLU A 181 -16.73 -6.87 8.93
N TYR A 182 -16.09 -5.82 8.40
CA TYR A 182 -16.74 -4.60 7.92
C TYR A 182 -17.02 -4.58 6.42
N PHE A 183 -16.53 -5.57 5.67
CA PHE A 183 -16.71 -5.62 4.22
C PHE A 183 -16.88 -7.04 3.70
N ASP A 184 -18.05 -7.30 3.11
CA ASP A 184 -18.35 -8.53 2.37
C ASP A 184 -18.33 -8.21 0.86
N PRO A 185 -17.35 -8.73 0.09
CA PRO A 185 -17.25 -8.42 -1.33
C PRO A 185 -18.38 -9.03 -2.16
N ILE A 186 -18.89 -10.19 -1.79
CA ILE A 186 -19.96 -10.89 -2.53
C ILE A 186 -21.29 -10.16 -2.35
N TRP A 187 -21.56 -9.68 -1.14
CA TRP A 187 -22.72 -8.84 -0.89
C TRP A 187 -22.58 -7.48 -1.58
N TYR A 188 -21.42 -6.83 -1.46
CA TYR A 188 -21.20 -5.49 -2.02
C TYR A 188 -21.33 -5.47 -3.55
N ALA A 189 -20.76 -6.46 -4.24
CA ALA A 189 -20.92 -6.68 -5.67
C ALA A 189 -22.39 -6.71 -6.12
N LYS A 190 -23.27 -7.34 -5.34
CA LYS A 190 -24.72 -7.43 -5.63
C LYS A 190 -25.44 -6.13 -5.32
N ALA A 191 -25.08 -5.47 -4.21
CA ALA A 191 -25.71 -4.24 -3.76
C ALA A 191 -25.34 -3.03 -4.64
N VAL A 192 -24.12 -3.03 -5.20
CA VAL A 192 -23.58 -1.96 -6.04
C VAL A 192 -23.07 -2.55 -7.36
N PRO A 193 -23.96 -2.91 -8.32
CA PRO A 193 -23.57 -3.63 -9.53
C PRO A 193 -22.52 -2.92 -10.39
N GLN A 194 -22.48 -1.58 -10.37
CA GLN A 194 -21.47 -0.80 -11.10
C GLN A 194 -20.03 -1.09 -10.62
N SER A 195 -19.85 -1.52 -9.36
CA SER A 195 -18.53 -1.82 -8.80
C SER A 195 -17.83 -2.95 -9.57
N HIS A 196 -18.59 -3.96 -10.01
CA HIS A 196 -18.07 -5.04 -10.84
C HIS A 196 -17.52 -4.51 -12.17
N THR A 197 -18.26 -3.62 -12.82
CA THR A 197 -17.86 -3.02 -14.09
C THR A 197 -16.62 -2.13 -13.94
N MET A 198 -16.51 -1.42 -12.81
CA MET A 198 -15.33 -0.61 -12.50
C MET A 198 -14.06 -1.46 -12.34
N VAL A 199 -14.18 -2.63 -11.70
CA VAL A 199 -13.06 -3.59 -11.56
C VAL A 199 -12.77 -4.27 -12.91
N GLU A 200 -13.78 -4.77 -13.61
CA GLU A 200 -13.64 -5.50 -14.88
C GLU A 200 -12.95 -4.66 -15.97
N TYR A 201 -13.26 -3.37 -16.04
CA TYR A 201 -12.62 -2.44 -16.97
C TYR A 201 -11.32 -1.81 -16.44
N GLY A 202 -10.87 -2.20 -15.24
CA GLY A 202 -9.58 -1.78 -14.68
C GLY A 202 -9.54 -0.33 -14.19
N TYR A 203 -10.69 0.30 -13.89
CA TYR A 203 -10.72 1.63 -13.29
C TYR A 203 -10.29 1.64 -11.82
N VAL A 204 -10.47 0.51 -11.14
CA VAL A 204 -10.06 0.25 -9.75
C VAL A 204 -9.59 -1.19 -9.63
N PRO A 205 -8.65 -1.50 -8.73
CA PRO A 205 -8.02 -2.82 -8.67
C PRO A 205 -8.92 -3.92 -8.08
N ASN A 206 -9.87 -3.56 -7.22
CA ASN A 206 -10.78 -4.50 -6.55
C ASN A 206 -11.98 -3.77 -5.91
N LEU A 207 -12.96 -4.55 -5.47
CA LEU A 207 -14.21 -4.09 -4.86
C LEU A 207 -13.99 -3.33 -3.55
N LEU A 208 -13.07 -3.77 -2.70
CA LEU A 208 -12.77 -3.09 -1.44
C LEU A 208 -12.15 -1.71 -1.68
N TYR A 209 -11.26 -1.61 -2.66
CA TYR A 209 -10.65 -0.34 -3.06
C TYR A 209 -11.71 0.65 -3.57
N PHE A 210 -12.65 0.17 -4.39
CA PHE A 210 -13.78 0.99 -4.86
C PHE A 210 -14.64 1.47 -3.70
N PHE A 211 -15.03 0.55 -2.81
CA PHE A 211 -15.79 0.88 -1.61
C PHE A 211 -15.10 1.93 -0.75
N LEU A 212 -13.80 1.78 -0.49
CA LEU A 212 -13.05 2.74 0.32
C LEU A 212 -12.91 4.10 -0.36
N SER A 213 -12.73 4.13 -1.68
CA SER A 213 -12.67 5.39 -2.44
C SER A 213 -13.95 6.23 -2.29
N ASP A 214 -15.12 5.58 -2.25
CA ASP A 214 -16.40 6.25 -2.05
C ASP A 214 -16.73 6.53 -0.58
N PHE A 215 -16.23 5.69 0.33
CA PHE A 215 -16.48 5.79 1.76
C PHE A 215 -15.64 6.89 2.43
N THR A 216 -14.44 7.19 1.92
CA THR A 216 -13.46 8.06 2.58
C THR A 216 -13.09 9.38 1.87
N PRO A 217 -13.98 10.19 1.26
CA PRO A 217 -13.54 11.50 0.77
C PRO A 217 -12.98 12.42 1.86
N ASN A 218 -13.34 12.20 3.15
CA ASN A 218 -12.89 13.03 4.28
C ASN A 218 -12.70 12.27 5.62
N GLY A 219 -12.77 10.94 5.64
CA GLY A 219 -12.90 10.19 6.88
C GLY A 219 -11.84 9.13 7.07
N PHE A 220 -10.68 9.48 7.65
CA PHE A 220 -9.97 8.78 8.74
C PHE A 220 -8.80 9.61 9.30
#